data_AF-A0A673LYJ2-F1
#
_entry.id   AF-A0A673LYJ2-F1
#
_cell.length_a   1.000
_cell.length_b   1.000
_cell.length_c   1.000
_cell.angle_alpha   90.00
_cell.angle_beta   90.00
_cell.angle_gamma   90.00
#
_symmetry.space_group_name_H-M   'P 1'
#
loop_
_entity.id
_entity.type
_entity.pdbx_description
1 polymer ?
#
loop_
_entity_poly.entity_id
_entity_poly.type
_entity_poly.pdbx_seq_one_letter_code
_entity_poly.pdbx_strand_id
1 'polypeptide(L)'
;MEKHPPGEESGYTVSPADLTEMHVIHYEYERDLLPLILSNCQYSMECGQETLMEYDLPNIQQQIFTRFLQGKPLITLNGIPTVVNRQDRIYEIILMDVKGKVPQEPLQALTQHNLVKELQSYSDVCEALSTVELALGFLAMTGGEPRVQLGTYLEEVLQMTDNMAPHVFKALSRCSLKHCVALWQRLSSLKSETLLRLKGDPFKDISEEYKHPLQEEHKTRLTSFLTKPSAGAVLLEIHEILLLVLKNPKDTHTFRPDSGLKETVVSYMKRKDPDVPPEVDEFFPEDILLSQCIEMWKFSALLRRERNQS
;
A
#
# COMPACT_ATOMS: atom_id res chain seq x y z
N MET A 1 18.46 4.20 -32.05
CA MET A 1 19.14 2.90 -32.26
C MET A 1 18.12 1.95 -32.82
N GLU A 2 18.10 1.78 -34.14
CA GLU A 2 17.28 0.76 -34.79
C GLU A 2 17.76 -0.63 -34.34
N LYS A 3 16.82 -1.46 -33.86
CA LYS A 3 17.07 -2.88 -33.66
C LYS A 3 17.39 -3.50 -35.02
N HIS A 4 18.53 -4.18 -35.15
CA HIS A 4 18.79 -5.09 -36.28
C HIS A 4 17.66 -6.13 -36.38
N PRO A 5 17.34 -6.61 -37.60
CA PRO A 5 16.11 -7.37 -37.85
C PRO A 5 16.05 -8.63 -36.97
N PRO A 6 14.85 -8.98 -36.47
CA PRO A 6 14.69 -10.06 -35.53
C PRO A 6 14.98 -11.38 -36.26
N GLY A 7 16.10 -12.01 -35.93
CA GLY A 7 16.08 -13.47 -35.85
C GLY A 7 14.97 -13.80 -34.85
N GLU A 8 13.96 -14.53 -35.32
CA GLU A 8 12.76 -15.01 -34.63
C GLU A 8 12.70 -14.63 -33.14
N GLU A 9 11.68 -13.87 -32.73
CA GLU A 9 11.39 -13.64 -31.30
C GLU A 9 11.25 -14.98 -30.60
N SER A 10 12.36 -15.48 -30.07
CA SER A 10 12.41 -16.71 -29.32
C SER A 10 11.58 -16.44 -28.07
N GLY A 11 10.39 -17.05 -27.99
CA GLY A 11 9.55 -17.07 -26.79
C GLY A 11 10.21 -17.76 -25.60
N TYR A 12 11.53 -17.96 -25.64
CA TYR A 12 12.34 -18.54 -24.58
C TYR A 12 12.56 -17.50 -23.48
N THR A 13 11.72 -17.59 -22.46
CA THR A 13 11.77 -16.76 -21.26
C THR A 13 12.19 -17.58 -20.04
N VAL A 14 12.98 -17.01 -19.15
CA VAL A 14 13.42 -17.68 -17.90
C VAL A 14 13.13 -16.77 -16.69
N SER A 15 12.77 -17.38 -15.55
CA SER A 15 12.53 -16.67 -14.30
C SER A 15 13.85 -16.44 -13.54
N PRO A 16 13.97 -15.40 -12.69
CA PRO A 16 15.13 -15.21 -11.83
C PRO A 16 15.36 -16.36 -10.84
N ALA A 17 14.32 -17.13 -10.50
CA ALA A 17 14.43 -18.29 -9.60
C ALA A 17 15.12 -19.49 -10.28
N ASP A 18 15.00 -19.61 -11.60
CA ASP A 18 15.57 -20.70 -12.41
C ASP A 18 16.83 -20.24 -13.18
N LEU A 19 17.37 -19.07 -12.84
CA LEU A 19 18.52 -18.50 -13.52
C LEU A 19 19.79 -19.31 -13.20
N THR A 20 20.58 -19.60 -14.23
CA THR A 20 21.89 -20.25 -14.11
C THR A 20 22.90 -19.44 -14.91
N GLU A 21 24.20 -19.68 -14.73
CA GLU A 21 25.26 -18.98 -15.45
C GLU A 21 25.10 -19.05 -16.97
N MET A 22 24.54 -20.16 -17.50
CA MET A 22 24.31 -20.33 -18.93
C MET A 22 23.27 -19.36 -19.51
N HIS A 23 22.33 -18.90 -18.69
CA HIS A 23 21.28 -17.97 -19.12
C HIS A 23 21.77 -16.51 -19.20
N VAL A 24 22.89 -16.18 -18.56
CA VAL A 24 23.43 -14.82 -18.51
C VAL A 24 24.45 -14.61 -19.62
N ILE A 25 24.52 -13.39 -20.18
CA ILE A 25 25.60 -13.01 -21.08
C ILE A 25 26.85 -12.81 -20.23
N HIS A 26 27.82 -13.71 -20.40
CA HIS A 26 29.09 -13.70 -19.68
C HIS A 26 30.23 -13.85 -20.68
N TYR A 27 31.27 -13.03 -20.54
CA TYR A 27 32.48 -13.07 -21.35
C TYR A 27 33.64 -12.43 -20.57
N GLU A 28 34.86 -12.89 -20.85
CA GLU A 28 36.09 -12.33 -20.32
C GLU A 28 36.85 -11.57 -21.43
N TYR A 29 37.26 -10.33 -21.17
CA TYR A 29 37.89 -9.49 -22.19
C TYR A 29 39.19 -10.11 -22.76
N GLU A 30 40.12 -10.49 -21.90
CA GLU A 30 41.44 -11.00 -22.30
C GLU A 30 41.39 -12.36 -23.00
N ARG A 31 40.46 -13.22 -22.58
CA ARG A 31 40.39 -14.60 -23.06
C ARG A 31 39.45 -14.78 -24.25
N ASP A 32 38.36 -14.01 -24.28
CA ASP A 32 37.29 -14.24 -25.25
C ASP A 32 37.24 -13.15 -26.33
N LEU A 33 37.27 -11.87 -25.91
CA LEU A 33 37.11 -10.74 -26.83
C LEU A 33 38.41 -10.36 -27.54
N LEU A 34 39.52 -10.27 -26.80
CA LEU A 34 40.79 -9.82 -27.36
C LEU A 34 41.29 -10.74 -28.49
N PRO A 35 41.28 -12.08 -28.36
CA PRO A 35 41.69 -12.96 -29.46
C PRO A 35 40.74 -12.87 -30.66
N LEU A 36 39.44 -12.70 -30.41
CA LEU A 36 38.43 -12.53 -31.46
C LEU A 36 38.69 -11.25 -32.26
N ILE A 37 38.93 -10.13 -31.60
CA ILE A 37 39.21 -8.84 -32.26
C ILE A 37 40.51 -8.91 -33.06
N LEU A 38 41.59 -9.43 -32.46
CA LEU A 38 42.89 -9.56 -33.12
C LEU A 38 42.84 -10.51 -34.33
N SER A 39 42.02 -11.57 -34.28
CA SER A 39 41.85 -12.51 -35.40
C SER A 39 41.13 -11.89 -36.61
N ASN A 40 40.42 -10.79 -36.41
CA ASN A 40 39.71 -10.04 -37.46
C ASN A 40 40.43 -8.73 -37.82
N CYS A 41 41.67 -8.57 -37.39
CA CYS A 41 42.55 -7.47 -37.76
C CYS A 41 43.36 -7.86 -38.99
N GLN A 42 43.14 -7.18 -40.11
CA GLN A 42 43.85 -7.42 -41.36
C GLN A 42 44.90 -6.31 -41.57
N TYR A 43 46.10 -6.74 -41.96
CA TYR A 43 47.18 -5.83 -42.32
C TYR A 43 47.37 -5.85 -43.83
N SER A 44 47.26 -4.69 -44.47
CA SER A 44 47.58 -4.52 -45.89
C SER A 44 48.83 -3.63 -46.03
N MET A 45 49.74 -4.03 -46.93
CA MET A 45 50.90 -3.23 -47.30
C MET A 45 50.85 -2.96 -48.80
N GLU A 46 50.67 -1.69 -49.16
CA GLU A 46 50.87 -1.25 -50.54
C GLU A 46 52.34 -0.86 -50.76
N CYS A 47 52.90 -1.22 -51.91
CA CYS A 47 54.33 -1.07 -52.18
C CYS A 47 54.74 0.42 -52.16
N GLY A 48 55.42 0.85 -51.09
CA GLY A 48 55.91 2.21 -50.90
C GLY A 48 55.12 3.08 -49.91
N GLN A 49 54.13 2.54 -49.20
CA GLN A 49 53.35 3.24 -48.16
C GLN A 49 53.40 2.54 -46.79
N GLU A 50 52.88 3.20 -45.74
CA GLU A 50 52.76 2.66 -44.38
C GLU A 50 51.76 1.50 -44.31
N THR A 51 51.99 0.55 -43.40
CA THR A 51 51.08 -0.58 -43.17
C THR A 51 49.72 -0.09 -42.67
N LEU A 52 48.66 -0.37 -43.42
CA LEU A 52 47.28 -0.06 -43.02
C LEU A 52 46.69 -1.23 -42.23
N MET A 53 46.00 -0.90 -41.14
CA MET A 53 45.34 -1.84 -40.25
C MET A 53 43.83 -1.64 -40.35
N GLU A 54 43.11 -2.69 -40.77
CA GLU A 54 41.66 -2.66 -40.94
C GLU A 54 40.99 -3.76 -40.12
N TYR A 55 39.86 -3.44 -39.49
CA TYR A 55 39.05 -4.39 -38.72
C TYR A 55 37.80 -4.77 -39.49
N ASP A 56 37.57 -6.09 -39.64
CA ASP A 56 36.33 -6.62 -40.20
C ASP A 56 35.20 -6.58 -39.15
N LEU A 57 34.62 -5.38 -38.98
CA LEU A 57 33.52 -5.15 -38.03
C LEU A 57 32.30 -6.05 -38.27
N PRO A 58 31.85 -6.32 -39.52
CA PRO A 58 30.76 -7.26 -39.78
C PRO A 58 31.04 -8.67 -39.23
N ASN A 59 32.25 -9.19 -39.45
CA ASN A 59 32.61 -10.52 -38.96
C ASN A 59 32.77 -10.55 -37.43
N ILE A 60 33.36 -9.50 -36.84
CA ILE A 60 33.43 -9.34 -35.37
C ILE A 60 32.00 -9.35 -34.78
N GLN A 61 31.09 -8.56 -35.34
CA GLN A 61 29.69 -8.50 -34.89
C GLN A 61 29.01 -9.87 -34.97
N GLN A 62 29.18 -10.59 -36.08
CA GLN A 62 28.59 -11.91 -36.26
C GLN A 62 29.15 -12.94 -35.27
N GLN A 63 30.47 -12.91 -35.00
CA GLN A 63 31.10 -13.81 -34.05
C GLN A 63 30.68 -13.51 -32.61
N ILE A 64 30.54 -12.24 -32.24
CA ILE A 64 30.02 -11.83 -30.92
C ILE A 64 28.58 -12.29 -30.75
N PHE A 65 27.74 -12.04 -31.76
CA PHE A 65 26.34 -12.46 -31.72
C PHE A 65 26.22 -13.98 -31.54
N THR A 66 26.91 -14.75 -32.39
CA THR A 66 26.83 -16.22 -32.40
C THR A 66 27.38 -16.83 -31.11
N ARG A 67 28.46 -16.28 -30.53
CA ARG A 67 29.12 -16.88 -29.35
C ARG A 67 28.49 -16.47 -28.02
N PHE A 68 28.07 -15.21 -27.87
CA PHE A 68 27.68 -14.68 -26.56
C PHE A 68 26.20 -14.33 -26.43
N LEU A 69 25.52 -14.00 -27.53
CA LEU A 69 24.16 -13.44 -27.50
C LEU A 69 23.11 -14.43 -27.99
N GLN A 70 23.44 -15.27 -28.97
CA GLN A 70 22.51 -16.21 -29.56
C GLN A 70 22.09 -17.29 -28.55
N GLY A 71 20.78 -17.58 -28.50
CA GLY A 71 20.21 -18.59 -27.60
C GLY A 71 20.03 -18.15 -26.15
N LYS A 72 20.36 -16.89 -25.79
CA LYS A 72 20.11 -16.35 -24.46
C LYS A 72 18.61 -16.08 -24.27
N PRO A 73 18.01 -16.49 -23.12
CA PRO A 73 16.60 -16.25 -22.85
C PRO A 73 16.33 -14.79 -22.51
N LEU A 74 15.07 -14.37 -22.63
CA LEU A 74 14.58 -13.16 -22.01
C LEU A 74 14.33 -13.41 -20.51
N ILE A 75 15.08 -12.75 -19.64
CA ILE A 75 14.90 -12.89 -18.18
C ILE A 75 13.69 -12.06 -17.75
N THR A 76 12.70 -12.74 -17.16
CA THR A 76 11.48 -12.09 -16.64
C THR A 76 11.71 -11.48 -15.25
N LEU A 77 10.85 -10.55 -14.84
CA LEU A 77 10.91 -9.94 -13.50
C LEU A 77 10.09 -10.71 -12.45
N ASN A 78 9.45 -11.82 -12.85
CA ASN A 78 8.57 -12.58 -11.99
C ASN A 78 9.40 -13.52 -11.09
N GLY A 79 9.28 -13.37 -9.77
CA GLY A 79 9.98 -14.25 -8.80
C GLY A 79 11.31 -13.71 -8.27
N ILE A 80 11.60 -12.42 -8.46
CA ILE A 80 12.75 -11.77 -7.81
C ILE A 80 12.57 -11.84 -6.28
N PRO A 81 13.55 -12.40 -5.53
CA PRO A 81 13.52 -12.40 -4.07
C PRO A 81 13.42 -10.97 -3.54
N THR A 82 12.22 -10.56 -3.16
CA THR A 82 11.92 -9.20 -2.73
C THR A 82 11.60 -9.21 -1.24
N VAL A 83 12.42 -8.52 -0.45
CA VAL A 83 12.11 -8.25 0.95
C VAL A 83 11.11 -7.11 0.99
N VAL A 84 9.84 -7.44 1.19
CA VAL A 84 8.77 -6.45 1.35
C VAL A 84 8.63 -6.13 2.84
N ASN A 85 8.78 -4.85 3.22
CA ASN A 85 8.47 -4.40 4.58
C ASN A 85 6.96 -4.53 4.82
N ARG A 86 6.58 -5.42 5.73
CA ARG A 86 5.27 -6.12 5.76
C ARG A 86 4.15 -5.36 6.46
N GLN A 87 4.42 -4.30 7.23
CA GLN A 87 3.47 -3.91 8.28
C GLN A 87 2.39 -2.90 7.84
N ASP A 88 2.64 -2.04 6.86
CA ASP A 88 1.70 -0.93 6.55
C ASP A 88 1.10 -0.98 5.15
N ARG A 89 1.88 -1.41 4.15
CA ARG A 89 1.43 -1.45 2.74
C ARG A 89 0.58 -2.66 2.40
N ILE A 90 0.55 -3.68 3.27
CA ILE A 90 -0.24 -4.88 3.04
C ILE A 90 -1.73 -4.56 3.21
N TYR A 91 -2.11 -3.68 4.14
CA TYR A 91 -3.53 -3.43 4.39
C TYR A 91 -4.25 -2.73 3.24
N GLU A 92 -3.62 -1.80 2.53
CA GLU A 92 -4.22 -1.22 1.31
C GLU A 92 -4.59 -2.32 0.29
N ILE A 93 -3.69 -3.29 0.09
CA ILE A 93 -3.89 -4.42 -0.83
C ILE A 93 -4.93 -5.40 -0.26
N ILE A 94 -4.82 -5.80 1.01
CA ILE A 94 -5.76 -6.70 1.68
C ILE A 94 -7.18 -6.14 1.61
N LEU A 95 -7.37 -4.86 1.93
CA LEU A 95 -8.70 -4.24 1.93
C LEU A 95 -9.27 -4.21 0.51
N MET A 96 -8.44 -3.96 -0.51
CA MET A 96 -8.85 -4.02 -1.91
C MET A 96 -9.23 -5.45 -2.34
N ASP A 97 -8.41 -6.45 -2.00
CA ASP A 97 -8.64 -7.86 -2.34
C ASP A 97 -9.91 -8.39 -1.66
N VAL A 98 -10.13 -8.05 -0.39
CA VAL A 98 -11.35 -8.39 0.35
C VAL A 98 -12.57 -7.76 -0.31
N LYS A 99 -12.53 -6.47 -0.67
CA LYS A 99 -13.63 -5.81 -1.40
C LYS A 99 -13.93 -6.49 -2.74
N GLY A 100 -12.91 -7.00 -3.43
CA GLY A 100 -13.06 -7.73 -4.69
C GLY A 100 -13.69 -9.13 -4.53
N LYS A 101 -13.51 -9.78 -3.38
CA LYS A 101 -13.95 -11.16 -3.13
C LYS A 101 -15.21 -11.28 -2.27
N VAL A 102 -15.44 -10.32 -1.38
CA VAL A 102 -16.55 -10.31 -0.42
C VAL A 102 -17.20 -8.92 -0.44
N PRO A 103 -18.42 -8.78 -0.99
CA PRO A 103 -19.18 -7.52 -0.94
C PRO A 103 -19.16 -6.90 0.46
N GLN A 104 -18.61 -5.68 0.57
CA GLN A 104 -18.47 -4.95 1.83
C GLN A 104 -19.59 -3.92 2.00
N GLU A 105 -20.05 -3.75 3.23
CA GLU A 105 -21.10 -2.81 3.65
C GLU A 105 -20.64 -2.01 4.89
N PRO A 106 -21.12 -0.76 5.06
CA PRO A 106 -20.79 0.05 6.22
C PRO A 106 -21.38 -0.52 7.51
N LEU A 107 -20.73 -0.22 8.64
CA LEU A 107 -21.26 -0.56 9.96
C LEU A 107 -22.41 0.38 10.34
N GLN A 108 -23.52 -0.19 10.80
CA GLN A 108 -24.63 0.58 11.39
C GLN A 108 -24.17 1.33 12.64
N ALA A 109 -24.73 2.52 12.86
CA ALA A 109 -24.38 3.39 14.00
C ALA A 109 -24.53 2.68 15.36
N LEU A 110 -25.57 1.84 15.51
CA LEU A 110 -25.78 1.05 16.72
C LEU A 110 -24.65 0.05 16.96
N THR A 111 -24.20 -0.65 15.91
CA THR A 111 -23.08 -1.59 15.99
C THR A 111 -21.78 -0.87 16.36
N GLN A 112 -21.53 0.30 15.76
CA GLN A 112 -20.37 1.13 16.11
C GLN A 112 -20.40 1.57 17.58
N HIS A 113 -21.55 2.02 18.09
CA HIS A 113 -21.71 2.41 19.49
C HIS A 113 -21.47 1.23 20.44
N ASN A 114 -22.04 0.07 20.10
CA ASN A 114 -21.89 -1.15 20.88
C ASN A 114 -20.44 -1.64 20.95
N LEU A 115 -19.68 -1.55 19.85
CA LEU A 115 -18.25 -1.86 19.83
C LEU A 115 -17.47 -0.99 20.82
N VAL A 116 -17.69 0.34 20.78
CA VAL A 116 -17.02 1.28 21.70
C VAL A 116 -17.42 1.00 23.16
N LYS A 117 -18.67 0.61 23.39
CA LYS A 117 -19.17 0.29 24.73
C LYS A 117 -18.56 -1.00 25.30
N GLU A 118 -18.31 -2.00 24.47
CA GLU A 118 -17.76 -3.29 24.91
C GLU A 118 -16.23 -3.29 24.99
N LEU A 119 -15.55 -2.55 24.11
CA LEU A 119 -14.09 -2.48 24.04
C LEU A 119 -13.56 -1.24 24.80
N GLN A 120 -13.56 -1.32 26.13
CA GLN A 120 -13.21 -0.17 26.99
C GLN A 120 -11.70 0.01 27.19
N SER A 121 -10.95 -1.09 27.28
CA SER A 121 -9.50 -1.04 27.51
C SER A 121 -8.73 -0.99 26.19
N TYR A 122 -7.51 -0.44 26.23
CA TYR A 122 -6.62 -0.44 25.07
C TYR A 122 -6.27 -1.86 24.61
N SER A 123 -6.15 -2.80 25.56
CA SER A 123 -5.89 -4.22 25.26
C SER A 123 -7.05 -4.83 24.48
N ASP A 124 -8.30 -4.61 24.91
CA ASP A 124 -9.49 -5.14 24.22
C ASP A 124 -9.55 -4.66 22.77
N VAL A 125 -9.27 -3.37 22.55
CA VAL A 125 -9.28 -2.77 21.21
C VAL A 125 -8.15 -3.36 20.35
N CYS A 126 -6.97 -3.59 20.92
CA CYS A 126 -5.85 -4.20 20.20
C CYS A 126 -6.11 -5.66 19.85
N GLU A 127 -6.69 -6.43 20.76
CA GLU A 127 -7.08 -7.83 20.53
C GLU A 127 -8.16 -7.93 19.44
N ALA A 128 -9.20 -7.09 19.54
CA ALA A 128 -10.25 -7.01 18.53
C ALA A 128 -9.69 -6.64 17.15
N LEU A 129 -8.83 -5.61 17.08
CA LEU A 129 -8.23 -5.18 15.82
C LEU A 129 -7.34 -6.29 15.23
N SER A 130 -6.46 -6.90 16.04
CA SER A 130 -5.55 -7.96 15.57
C SER A 130 -6.30 -9.17 15.04
N THR A 131 -7.44 -9.50 15.67
CA THR A 131 -8.33 -10.57 15.23
C THR A 131 -8.95 -10.25 13.87
N VAL A 132 -9.46 -9.03 13.71
CA VAL A 132 -10.06 -8.59 12.44
C VAL A 132 -9.02 -8.50 11.33
N GLU A 133 -7.81 -8.04 11.64
CA GLU A 133 -6.66 -8.02 10.72
C GLU A 133 -6.31 -9.42 10.23
N LEU A 134 -6.28 -10.41 11.13
CA LEU A 134 -6.06 -11.81 10.77
C LEU A 134 -7.16 -12.31 9.84
N ALA A 135 -8.43 -12.09 10.21
CA ALA A 135 -9.57 -12.49 9.40
C ALA A 135 -9.53 -11.85 8.00
N LEU A 136 -9.22 -10.56 7.91
CA LEU A 136 -9.04 -9.87 6.63
C LEU A 136 -7.93 -10.49 5.78
N GLY A 137 -6.81 -10.89 6.39
CA GLY A 137 -5.73 -11.61 5.68
C GLY A 137 -6.19 -12.92 5.04
N PHE A 138 -7.02 -13.70 5.73
CA PHE A 138 -7.60 -14.91 5.17
C PHE A 138 -8.65 -14.62 4.09
N LEU A 139 -9.58 -13.70 4.36
CA LEU A 139 -10.62 -13.30 3.39
C LEU A 139 -10.01 -12.72 2.11
N ALA A 140 -8.89 -12.00 2.21
CA ALA A 140 -8.16 -11.50 1.04
C ALA A 140 -7.67 -12.63 0.16
N MET A 141 -7.38 -13.82 0.71
CA MET A 141 -6.94 -14.98 -0.04
C MET A 141 -8.12 -15.83 -0.51
N THR A 142 -9.03 -16.19 0.39
CA THR A 142 -10.07 -17.21 0.17
C THR A 142 -11.42 -16.64 -0.26
N GLY A 143 -11.67 -15.35 -0.01
CA GLY A 143 -13.03 -14.82 -0.01
C GLY A 143 -13.88 -15.42 1.12
N GLY A 144 -15.20 -15.30 0.99
CA GLY A 144 -16.16 -15.80 1.97
C GLY A 144 -17.59 -15.33 1.67
N GLU A 145 -18.58 -15.97 2.28
CA GLU A 145 -19.99 -15.59 2.11
C GLU A 145 -20.31 -14.34 2.96
N PRO A 146 -20.71 -13.21 2.36
CA PRO A 146 -20.89 -11.92 3.06
C PRO A 146 -21.77 -11.96 4.32
N ARG A 147 -22.77 -12.85 4.34
CA ARG A 147 -23.76 -12.97 5.41
C ARG A 147 -23.28 -13.79 6.62
N VAL A 148 -22.24 -14.61 6.45
CA VAL A 148 -21.68 -15.42 7.54
C VAL A 148 -21.28 -14.49 8.70
N GLN A 149 -21.67 -14.86 9.92
CA GLN A 149 -21.30 -14.10 11.10
C GLN A 149 -19.80 -14.20 11.31
N LEU A 150 -19.18 -13.08 11.68
CA LEU A 150 -17.75 -13.03 11.95
C LEU A 150 -17.41 -13.98 13.10
N GLY A 151 -18.22 -14.04 14.16
CA GLY A 151 -18.05 -15.00 15.25
C GLY A 151 -17.94 -16.44 14.78
N THR A 152 -18.89 -16.90 13.97
CA THR A 152 -18.88 -18.24 13.36
C THR A 152 -17.63 -18.48 12.51
N TYR A 153 -17.21 -17.48 11.71
CA TYR A 153 -15.98 -17.60 10.92
C TYR A 153 -14.73 -17.73 11.80
N LEU A 154 -14.64 -16.94 12.87
CA LEU A 154 -13.51 -17.00 13.81
C LEU A 154 -13.45 -18.35 14.55
N GLU A 155 -14.61 -18.90 14.92
CA GLU A 155 -14.73 -20.15 15.67
C GLU A 155 -14.52 -21.38 14.76
N GLU A 156 -15.30 -21.50 13.70
CA GLU A 156 -15.37 -22.73 12.91
C GLU A 156 -14.29 -22.80 11.82
N VAL A 157 -13.89 -21.66 11.26
CA VAL A 157 -12.93 -21.61 10.14
C VAL A 157 -11.52 -21.29 10.64
N LEU A 158 -11.37 -20.20 11.41
CA LEU A 158 -10.06 -19.77 11.89
C LEU A 158 -9.62 -20.47 13.19
N GLN A 159 -10.55 -21.13 13.91
CA GLN A 159 -10.27 -21.89 15.14
C GLN A 159 -9.48 -21.08 16.18
N MET A 160 -9.91 -19.82 16.42
CA MET A 160 -9.13 -18.85 17.20
C MET A 160 -9.82 -18.33 18.48
N THR A 161 -10.89 -18.99 18.93
CA THR A 161 -11.71 -18.55 20.08
C THR A 161 -11.12 -18.87 21.45
N ASP A 162 -10.24 -19.88 21.55
CA ASP A 162 -9.83 -20.43 22.85
C ASP A 162 -9.04 -19.46 23.73
N ASN A 163 -8.35 -18.49 23.12
CA ASN A 163 -7.54 -17.49 23.82
C ASN A 163 -8.16 -16.08 23.79
N MET A 164 -9.37 -15.94 23.27
CA MET A 164 -10.01 -14.64 23.10
C MET A 164 -10.84 -14.25 24.32
N ALA A 165 -10.77 -12.98 24.71
CA ALA A 165 -11.62 -12.47 25.77
C ALA A 165 -13.12 -12.58 25.38
N PRO A 166 -14.01 -13.15 26.23
CA PRO A 166 -15.39 -13.43 25.85
C PRO A 166 -16.19 -12.21 25.39
N HIS A 167 -15.91 -11.02 25.95
CA HIS A 167 -16.56 -9.78 25.53
C HIS A 167 -16.05 -9.27 24.18
N VAL A 168 -14.77 -9.48 23.86
CA VAL A 168 -14.20 -9.16 22.54
C VAL A 168 -14.85 -10.04 21.48
N PHE A 169 -14.92 -11.35 21.72
CA PHE A 169 -15.61 -12.28 20.83
C PHE A 169 -17.07 -11.86 20.61
N LYS A 170 -17.81 -11.62 21.70
CA LYS A 170 -19.20 -11.18 21.65
C LYS A 170 -19.39 -9.89 20.84
N ALA A 171 -18.46 -8.94 20.94
CA ALA A 171 -18.51 -7.68 20.20
C ALA A 171 -18.35 -7.92 18.69
N LEU A 172 -17.39 -8.77 18.30
CA LEU A 172 -17.13 -9.14 16.91
C LEU A 172 -18.24 -9.99 16.30
N SER A 173 -18.84 -10.91 17.07
CA SER A 173 -19.93 -11.79 16.63
C SER A 173 -21.22 -11.09 16.23
N ARG A 174 -21.35 -9.78 16.53
CA ARG A 174 -22.46 -8.93 16.05
C ARG A 174 -22.31 -8.48 14.61
N CYS A 175 -21.14 -8.68 14.01
CA CYS A 175 -20.85 -8.36 12.64
C CYS A 175 -20.84 -9.62 11.77
N SER A 176 -21.10 -9.45 10.48
CA SER A 176 -20.87 -10.45 9.43
C SER A 176 -19.63 -10.11 8.58
N LEU A 177 -19.17 -11.05 7.75
CA LEU A 177 -17.99 -10.88 6.88
C LEU A 177 -18.06 -9.68 5.93
N LYS A 178 -19.27 -9.27 5.54
CA LYS A 178 -19.50 -8.04 4.78
C LYS A 178 -19.10 -6.75 5.50
N HIS A 179 -18.85 -6.77 6.81
CA HIS A 179 -18.48 -5.57 7.56
C HIS A 179 -17.00 -5.53 7.94
N CYS A 180 -16.19 -6.52 7.57
CA CYS A 180 -14.82 -6.66 8.06
C CYS A 180 -13.93 -5.45 7.74
N VAL A 181 -14.09 -4.85 6.55
CA VAL A 181 -13.34 -3.64 6.17
C VAL A 181 -13.76 -2.44 7.03
N ALA A 182 -15.07 -2.19 7.18
CA ALA A 182 -15.57 -1.11 8.03
C ALA A 182 -15.22 -1.32 9.51
N LEU A 183 -15.15 -2.58 9.95
CA LEU A 183 -14.76 -2.96 11.30
C LEU A 183 -13.28 -2.69 11.55
N TRP A 184 -12.40 -3.04 10.61
CA TRP A 184 -10.99 -2.68 10.67
C TRP A 184 -10.80 -1.16 10.78
N GLN A 185 -11.47 -0.39 9.91
CA GLN A 185 -11.38 1.07 9.90
C GLN A 185 -11.88 1.67 11.23
N ARG A 186 -12.98 1.15 11.79
CA ARG A 186 -13.50 1.65 13.08
C ARG A 186 -12.58 1.27 14.23
N LEU A 187 -12.08 0.04 14.28
CA LEU A 187 -11.22 -0.45 15.36
C LEU A 187 -9.84 0.20 15.34
N SER A 188 -9.27 0.46 14.15
CA SER A 188 -8.02 1.18 14.00
C SER A 188 -8.15 2.62 14.49
N SER A 189 -9.24 3.32 14.13
CA SER A 189 -9.55 4.66 14.67
C SER A 189 -9.72 4.62 16.18
N LEU A 190 -10.48 3.65 16.70
CA LEU A 190 -10.71 3.49 18.14
C LEU A 190 -9.41 3.22 18.91
N LYS A 191 -8.47 2.46 18.32
CA LYS A 191 -7.14 2.22 18.89
C LYS A 191 -6.37 3.53 19.01
N SER A 192 -6.35 4.35 17.96
CA SER A 192 -5.69 5.66 17.97
C SER A 192 -6.35 6.64 18.94
N GLU A 193 -7.69 6.69 18.98
CA GLU A 193 -8.47 7.48 19.95
C GLU A 193 -8.14 7.08 21.40
N THR A 194 -8.06 5.76 21.67
CA THR A 194 -7.77 5.21 22.98
C THR A 194 -6.33 5.48 23.41
N LEU A 195 -5.37 5.39 22.49
CA LEU A 195 -3.97 5.71 22.78
C LEU A 195 -3.78 7.20 23.08
N LEU A 196 -4.48 8.08 22.34
CA LEU A 196 -4.48 9.51 22.60
C LEU A 196 -5.02 9.83 24.01
N ARG A 197 -6.06 9.12 24.46
CA ARG A 197 -6.58 9.22 25.84
C ARG A 197 -5.55 8.83 26.89
N LEU A 198 -4.69 7.85 26.59
CA LEU A 198 -3.60 7.42 27.45
C LEU A 198 -2.36 8.35 27.35
N LYS A 199 -2.50 9.51 26.70
CA LYS A 199 -1.41 10.47 26.43
C LYS A 199 -0.28 9.88 25.57
N GLY A 200 -0.54 8.80 24.85
CA GLY A 200 0.37 8.27 23.83
C GLY A 200 0.17 8.96 22.48
N ASP A 201 1.20 8.91 21.63
CA ASP A 201 1.10 9.40 20.25
C ASP A 201 0.79 8.24 19.29
N PRO A 202 -0.42 8.16 18.72
CA PRO A 202 -0.77 7.13 17.74
C PRO A 202 -0.10 7.30 16.39
N PHE A 203 0.49 8.47 16.10
CA PHE A 203 1.09 8.80 14.81
C PHE A 203 2.60 9.09 14.92
N LYS A 204 3.24 8.52 15.96
CA LYS A 204 4.68 8.70 16.22
C LYS A 204 5.57 8.36 15.01
N ASP A 205 5.14 7.40 14.20
CA ASP A 205 5.91 6.89 13.05
C ASP A 205 5.70 7.72 11.77
N ILE A 206 4.80 8.72 11.78
CA ILE A 206 4.58 9.64 10.66
C ILE A 206 5.54 10.82 10.77
N SER A 207 6.04 11.29 9.62
CA SER A 207 6.93 12.45 9.49
C SER A 207 6.38 13.71 10.16
N GLU A 208 7.27 14.50 10.78
CA GLU A 208 6.93 15.76 11.46
C GLU A 208 6.35 16.82 10.51
N GLU A 209 6.59 16.69 9.20
CA GLU A 209 6.01 17.57 8.18
C GLU A 209 4.47 17.57 8.17
N TYR A 210 3.83 16.51 8.68
CA TYR A 210 2.37 16.38 8.79
C TYR A 210 1.80 16.74 10.18
N LYS A 211 2.64 17.27 11.09
CA LYS A 211 2.30 17.58 12.49
C LYS A 211 2.27 19.08 12.79
N HIS A 212 2.04 19.92 11.78
CA HIS A 212 1.94 21.37 11.98
C HIS A 212 0.72 21.74 12.82
N PRO A 213 0.83 22.75 13.70
CA PRO A 213 -0.26 23.16 14.58
C PRO A 213 -1.43 23.73 13.79
N LEU A 214 -2.65 23.52 14.32
CA LEU A 214 -3.85 24.17 13.85
C LEU A 214 -3.97 25.59 14.39
N GLN A 215 -4.42 26.49 13.53
CA GLN A 215 -4.86 27.83 13.93
C GLN A 215 -6.24 27.78 14.62
N GLU A 216 -6.54 28.77 15.46
CA GLU A 216 -7.83 28.83 16.19
C GLU A 216 -9.04 28.97 15.25
N GLU A 217 -8.87 29.68 14.14
CA GLU A 217 -9.90 29.80 13.09
C GLU A 217 -10.25 28.43 12.49
N HIS A 218 -9.22 27.58 12.26
CA HIS A 218 -9.40 26.22 11.75
C HIS A 218 -10.18 25.38 12.75
N LYS A 219 -9.83 25.44 14.05
CA LYS A 219 -10.53 24.73 15.13
C LYS A 219 -12.00 25.12 15.23
N THR A 220 -12.32 26.41 15.07
CA THR A 220 -13.70 26.91 15.13
C THR A 220 -14.54 26.34 13.99
N ARG A 221 -14.02 26.35 12.75
CA ARG A 221 -14.73 25.77 11.60
C ARG A 221 -14.84 24.24 11.69
N LEU A 222 -13.80 23.56 12.14
CA LEU A 222 -13.85 22.11 12.41
C LEU A 222 -14.93 21.79 13.44
N THR A 223 -15.05 22.58 14.51
CA THR A 223 -16.08 22.39 15.54
C THR A 223 -17.49 22.44 14.96
N SER A 224 -17.72 23.33 13.98
CA SER A 224 -18.97 23.42 13.22
C SER A 224 -19.17 22.20 12.32
N PHE A 225 -18.16 21.81 11.53
CA PHE A 225 -18.20 20.62 10.68
C PHE A 225 -18.51 19.34 11.47
N LEU A 226 -17.93 19.19 12.67
CA LEU A 226 -18.13 18.02 13.52
C LEU A 226 -19.55 17.86 14.08
N THR A 227 -20.44 18.84 13.87
CA THR A 227 -21.88 18.70 14.17
C THR A 227 -22.66 17.98 13.06
N LYS A 228 -22.07 17.86 11.87
CA LYS A 228 -22.71 17.24 10.70
C LYS A 228 -22.74 15.71 10.84
N PRO A 229 -23.78 15.05 10.31
CA PRO A 229 -23.94 13.59 10.42
C PRO A 229 -22.79 12.82 9.75
N SER A 230 -22.28 13.30 8.61
CA SER A 230 -21.20 12.67 7.85
C SER A 230 -19.80 12.85 8.47
N ALA A 231 -19.64 13.73 9.47
CA ALA A 231 -18.34 14.02 10.07
C ALA A 231 -17.66 12.79 10.69
N GLY A 232 -18.44 11.82 11.16
CA GLY A 232 -17.88 10.56 11.69
C GLY A 232 -17.20 9.72 10.61
N ALA A 233 -17.86 9.54 9.47
CA ALA A 233 -17.31 8.79 8.34
C ALA A 233 -16.07 9.48 7.78
N VAL A 234 -16.12 10.81 7.64
CA VAL A 234 -15.00 11.61 7.10
C VAL A 234 -13.76 11.50 7.99
N LEU A 235 -13.91 11.49 9.32
CA LEU A 235 -12.78 11.28 10.22
C LEU A 235 -12.19 9.88 10.16
N LEU A 236 -13.00 8.86 9.86
CA LEU A 236 -12.51 7.50 9.62
C LEU A 236 -11.69 7.43 8.32
N GLU A 237 -12.13 8.12 7.27
CA GLU A 237 -11.37 8.21 6.02
C GLU A 237 -10.04 8.94 6.22
N ILE A 238 -10.04 10.05 6.97
CA ILE A 238 -8.82 10.78 7.30
C ILE A 238 -7.88 9.91 8.13
N HIS A 239 -8.41 9.19 9.14
CA HIS A 239 -7.62 8.25 9.93
C HIS A 239 -6.95 7.19 9.05
N GLU A 240 -7.69 6.64 8.09
CA GLU A 240 -7.16 5.65 7.17
C GLU A 240 -6.06 6.23 6.28
N ILE A 241 -6.21 7.46 5.78
CA ILE A 241 -5.14 8.16 5.03
C ILE A 241 -3.88 8.31 5.90
N LEU A 242 -4.03 8.69 7.16
CA LEU A 242 -2.90 8.81 8.10
C LEU A 242 -2.16 7.47 8.22
N LEU A 243 -2.87 6.36 8.40
CA LEU A 243 -2.27 5.05 8.60
C LEU A 243 -1.70 4.41 7.33
N LEU A 244 -2.47 4.41 6.23
CA LEU A 244 -2.13 3.66 5.03
C LEU A 244 -1.26 4.45 4.05
N VAL A 245 -1.36 5.78 4.06
CA VAL A 245 -0.70 6.62 3.07
C VAL A 245 0.44 7.43 3.68
N LEU A 246 0.17 8.24 4.71
CA LEU A 246 1.15 9.22 5.20
C LEU A 246 2.30 8.58 6.00
N LYS A 247 2.15 7.34 6.47
CA LYS A 247 3.25 6.61 7.10
C LYS A 247 4.40 6.29 6.13
N ASN A 248 4.10 6.14 4.84
CA ASN A 248 5.10 5.91 3.80
C ASN A 248 4.60 6.37 2.42
N PRO A 249 4.61 7.70 2.18
CA PRO A 249 4.02 8.27 0.96
C PRO A 249 4.81 7.84 -0.28
N LYS A 250 4.18 7.01 -1.13
CA LYS A 250 4.73 6.62 -2.45
C LYS A 250 4.54 7.73 -3.48
N ASP A 251 3.39 8.39 -3.41
CA ASP A 251 3.00 9.46 -4.31
C ASP A 251 3.29 10.80 -3.62
N THR A 252 4.51 11.26 -3.82
CA THR A 252 5.00 12.55 -3.33
C THR A 252 4.47 13.74 -4.13
N HIS A 253 3.59 13.52 -5.11
CA HIS A 253 2.88 14.60 -5.82
C HIS A 253 1.51 14.85 -5.21
N THR A 254 0.74 13.79 -4.93
CA THR A 254 -0.61 13.91 -4.36
C THR A 254 -0.61 14.18 -2.86
N PHE A 255 0.34 13.60 -2.11
CA PHE A 255 0.34 13.68 -0.65
C PHE A 255 1.40 14.64 -0.10
N ARG A 256 1.57 15.79 -0.74
CA ARG A 256 2.53 16.79 -0.26
C ARG A 256 1.98 17.53 0.96
N PRO A 257 2.83 17.93 1.93
CA PRO A 257 2.39 18.66 3.11
C PRO A 257 1.69 20.00 2.82
N ASP A 258 1.98 20.63 1.69
CA ASP A 258 1.39 21.88 1.21
C ASP A 258 0.07 21.69 0.45
N SER A 259 -0.34 20.46 0.17
CA SER A 259 -1.59 20.18 -0.53
C SER A 259 -2.82 20.33 0.39
N GLY A 260 -3.95 20.72 -0.19
CA GLY A 260 -5.21 20.88 0.55
C GLY A 260 -5.73 19.55 1.10
N LEU A 261 -6.05 19.52 2.40
CA LEU A 261 -6.57 18.32 3.05
C LEU A 261 -7.94 17.93 2.50
N LYS A 262 -8.82 18.90 2.25
CA LYS A 262 -10.16 18.69 1.68
C LYS A 262 -10.09 17.95 0.34
N GLU A 263 -9.31 18.48 -0.59
CA GLU A 263 -9.15 17.91 -1.94
C GLU A 263 -8.57 16.50 -1.89
N THR A 264 -7.58 16.29 -1.01
CA THR A 264 -6.96 14.97 -0.80
C THR A 264 -7.99 13.95 -0.31
N VAL A 265 -8.78 14.31 0.71
CA VAL A 265 -9.82 13.43 1.29
C VAL A 265 -10.90 13.14 0.26
N VAL A 266 -11.42 14.15 -0.44
CA VAL A 266 -12.45 13.98 -1.48
C VAL A 266 -11.93 13.08 -2.60
N SER A 267 -10.70 13.30 -3.08
CA SER A 267 -10.07 12.45 -4.10
C SER A 267 -9.87 11.01 -3.62
N TYR A 268 -9.45 10.83 -2.37
CA TYR A 268 -9.29 9.51 -1.76
C TYR A 268 -10.62 8.78 -1.61
N MET A 269 -11.68 9.46 -1.15
CA MET A 269 -13.02 8.90 -1.01
C MET A 269 -13.61 8.51 -2.38
N LYS A 270 -13.50 9.38 -3.40
CA LYS A 270 -13.99 9.10 -4.77
C LYS A 270 -13.37 7.85 -5.40
N ARG A 271 -12.14 7.48 -5.01
CA ARG A 271 -11.50 6.24 -5.46
C ARG A 271 -12.13 4.99 -4.85
N LYS A 272 -12.76 5.10 -3.67
CA LYS A 272 -13.41 4.00 -2.96
C LYS A 272 -14.90 3.92 -3.25
N ASP A 273 -15.57 5.07 -3.26
CA ASP A 273 -17.01 5.19 -3.41
C ASP A 273 -17.32 6.47 -4.22
N PRO A 274 -18.09 6.39 -5.32
CA PRO A 274 -18.47 7.58 -6.08
C PRO A 274 -19.35 8.58 -5.31
N ASP A 275 -20.05 8.16 -4.24
CA ASP A 275 -20.99 9.01 -3.50
C ASP A 275 -20.35 9.66 -2.27
N VAL A 276 -19.59 10.73 -2.48
CA VAL A 276 -18.99 11.52 -1.39
C VAL A 276 -20.06 12.39 -0.72
N PRO A 277 -20.15 12.42 0.63
CA PRO A 277 -21.15 13.22 1.31
C PRO A 277 -21.03 14.72 0.96
N PRO A 278 -22.14 15.39 0.59
CA PRO A 278 -22.11 16.79 0.16
C PRO A 278 -21.65 17.74 1.28
N GLU A 279 -21.79 17.34 2.55
CA GLU A 279 -21.33 18.18 3.66
C GLU A 279 -19.81 18.33 3.71
N VAL A 280 -19.05 17.44 3.06
CA VAL A 280 -17.60 17.60 2.91
C VAL A 280 -17.32 18.81 2.02
N ASP A 281 -18.00 18.91 0.88
CA ASP A 281 -17.80 20.01 -0.05
C ASP A 281 -18.34 21.33 0.52
N GLU A 282 -19.44 21.32 1.28
CA GLU A 282 -20.06 22.53 1.81
C GLU A 282 -19.45 23.06 3.12
N PHE A 283 -19.05 22.16 4.03
CA PHE A 283 -18.71 22.55 5.42
C PHE A 283 -17.28 22.21 5.85
N PHE A 284 -16.54 21.38 5.11
CA PHE A 284 -15.16 21.07 5.46
C PHE A 284 -14.24 22.26 5.14
N PRO A 285 -13.34 22.68 6.05
CA PRO A 285 -12.47 23.84 5.83
C PRO A 285 -11.51 23.62 4.65
N GLU A 286 -11.47 24.57 3.72
CA GLU A 286 -10.64 24.49 2.50
C GLU A 286 -9.17 24.84 2.72
N ASP A 287 -8.89 25.61 3.76
CA ASP A 287 -7.57 26.17 4.06
C ASP A 287 -6.72 25.29 4.98
N ILE A 288 -7.24 24.15 5.41
CA ILE A 288 -6.46 23.16 6.16
C ILE A 288 -5.59 22.37 5.16
N LEU A 289 -4.29 22.39 5.42
CA LEU A 289 -3.30 21.66 4.62
C LEU A 289 -3.06 20.25 5.17
N LEU A 290 -2.52 19.37 4.33
CA LEU A 290 -2.08 18.03 4.74
C LEU A 290 -1.02 18.08 5.85
N SER A 291 -0.18 19.12 5.86
CA SER A 291 0.79 19.40 6.93
C SER A 291 0.16 19.51 8.32
N GLN A 292 -1.14 19.81 8.41
CA GLN A 292 -1.89 19.95 9.66
C GLN A 292 -2.81 18.75 9.95
N CYS A 293 -2.77 17.71 9.11
CA CYS A 293 -3.73 16.61 9.13
C CYS A 293 -3.74 15.84 10.47
N ILE A 294 -2.57 15.59 11.06
CA ILE A 294 -2.46 14.85 12.32
C ILE A 294 -3.10 15.64 13.46
N GLU A 295 -2.76 16.92 13.59
CA GLU A 295 -3.30 17.77 14.65
C GLU A 295 -4.81 18.02 14.45
N MET A 296 -5.26 18.16 13.20
CA MET A 296 -6.69 18.20 12.83
C MET A 296 -7.43 16.97 13.34
N TRP A 297 -6.90 15.77 13.06
CA TRP A 297 -7.53 14.53 13.47
C TRP A 297 -7.54 14.38 15.00
N LYS A 298 -6.43 14.65 15.68
CA LYS A 298 -6.33 14.60 17.16
C LYS A 298 -7.35 15.54 17.80
N PHE A 299 -7.42 16.80 17.33
CA PHE A 299 -8.39 17.79 17.82
C PHE A 299 -9.83 17.29 17.65
N SER A 300 -10.16 16.79 16.45
CA SER A 300 -11.50 16.31 16.11
C SER A 300 -11.91 15.08 16.91
N ALA A 301 -10.98 14.15 17.13
CA ALA A 301 -11.20 12.95 17.94
C ALA A 301 -11.50 13.29 19.41
N LEU A 302 -10.75 14.23 19.99
CA LEU A 302 -10.97 14.70 21.36
C LEU A 302 -12.34 15.39 21.52
N LEU A 303 -12.66 16.31 20.60
CA LEU A 303 -13.91 17.07 20.66
C LEU A 303 -15.16 16.17 20.49
N ARG A 304 -15.11 15.19 19.59
CA ARG A 304 -16.23 14.24 19.44
C ARG A 304 -16.44 13.40 20.68
N ARG A 305 -15.36 13.05 21.38
CA ARG A 305 -15.46 12.31 22.63
C ARG A 305 -16.15 13.14 23.71
N GLU A 306 -15.75 14.40 23.89
CA GLU A 306 -16.37 15.29 24.88
C GLU A 306 -17.89 15.39 24.66
N ARG A 307 -18.33 15.50 23.40
CA ARG A 307 -19.74 15.52 23.03
C ARG A 307 -20.48 14.20 23.29
N ASN A 308 -19.81 13.06 23.10
CA ASN A 308 -20.42 11.74 23.34
C ASN A 308 -20.44 11.34 24.82
N GLN A 309 -19.73 12.07 25.68
CA GLN A 309 -19.68 11.87 27.13
C GLN A 309 -20.56 12.88 27.90
N SER A 310 -21.02 13.95 27.23
CA SER A 310 -21.93 14.97 27.74
C SER A 310 -23.38 14.59 27.49
#